data_AF-A0A957Z3G7-F1
#
_entry.id   AF-A0A957Z3G7-F1
#
_cell.length_a   1.000
_cell.length_b   1.000
_cell.length_c   1.000
_cell.angle_alpha   90.00
_cell.angle_beta   90.00
_cell.angle_gamma   90.00
#
_symmetry.space_group_name_H-M   'P 1'
#
loop_
_entity.id
_entity.type
_entity.pdbx_description
1 polymer ?
#
loop_
_entity_poly.entity_id
_entity_poly.type
_entity_poly.pdbx_seq_one_letter_code
_entity_poly.pdbx_strand_id
1 'polypeptide(L)'
;MKITSVKTAATIGHGMHLWVKVTTDAGITGLGECVHGGKQAIAIIGYLEEKLIGRDPFAIDAIFEEMRRSHVFDGGIAGALITALTGLEIALWDLKGKALNAPIYELMGGKFRDKIRVYADCQVEPGMNFDEIRAVVDDVLERGFTALKIDVDIHAYGHAGSEVADFSKDRFNMTAFQWEHERMVELVDMVTRAAGRDVAVAADVHTRLDVPSAIRLARDLEPYHLMWLEEPVPAENVAAMRKVTESTSTPICSGENLYLRHGFRDLIEQQAVNIIMPDIPKCGGLSECRKIANMAEIYYMPFAPHNVSSPIGTMASAHVCATVPNFMVLEFHWLHRDYWTTIIQ
;
A
#
# COMPACT_ATOMS: atom_id res chain seq x y z
N MET A 1 19.30 17.43 -22.37
CA MET A 1 18.58 17.61 -21.11
C MET A 1 19.34 16.92 -20.01
N LYS A 2 19.71 17.64 -18.96
CA LYS A 2 20.49 17.17 -17.81
C LYS A 2 19.84 17.61 -16.51
N ILE A 3 19.93 16.78 -15.46
CA ILE A 3 19.43 17.12 -14.12
C ILE A 3 20.28 18.26 -13.53
N THR A 4 19.62 19.28 -12.97
CA THR A 4 20.26 20.46 -12.39
C THR A 4 19.97 20.67 -10.90
N SER A 5 18.89 20.10 -10.37
CA SER A 5 18.63 20.07 -8.93
C SER A 5 17.58 19.03 -8.56
N VAL A 6 17.62 18.61 -7.29
CA VAL A 6 16.62 17.78 -6.64
C VAL A 6 16.18 18.49 -5.36
N LYS A 7 14.88 18.73 -5.20
CA LYS A 7 14.33 19.36 -3.99
C LYS A 7 13.29 18.46 -3.36
N THR A 8 13.17 18.56 -2.04
CA THR A 8 12.17 17.85 -1.27
C THR A 8 11.23 18.82 -0.56
N ALA A 9 10.00 18.39 -0.35
CA ALA A 9 9.03 19.05 0.52
C ALA A 9 8.23 17.97 1.24
N ALA A 10 7.88 18.20 2.50
CA ALA A 10 7.10 17.24 3.28
C ALA A 10 5.80 17.88 3.75
N THR A 11 4.73 17.11 3.69
CA THR A 11 3.43 17.47 4.22
C THR A 11 2.95 16.41 5.20
N ILE A 12 2.04 16.79 6.09
CA ILE A 12 1.42 15.87 7.04
C ILE A 12 -0.01 15.62 6.53
N GLY A 13 -0.25 14.41 6.03
CA GLY A 13 -1.55 13.90 5.61
C GLY A 13 -1.99 12.76 6.52
N HIS A 14 -2.25 11.58 5.94
CA HIS A 14 -2.42 10.34 6.72
C HIS A 14 -1.12 9.98 7.47
N GLY A 15 0.02 10.17 6.81
CA GLY A 15 1.35 10.15 7.42
C GLY A 15 2.19 11.30 6.91
N MET A 16 3.52 11.16 7.03
CA MET A 16 4.43 12.11 6.39
C MET A 16 4.54 11.78 4.90
N HIS A 17 4.11 12.70 4.05
CA HIS A 17 4.17 12.54 2.59
C HIS A 17 5.35 13.36 2.08
N LEU A 18 6.31 12.70 1.46
CA LEU A 18 7.53 13.34 0.99
C LEU A 18 7.48 13.51 -0.52
N TRP A 19 7.41 14.76 -0.96
CA TRP A 19 7.45 15.14 -2.35
C TRP A 19 8.88 15.38 -2.81
N VAL A 20 9.15 14.99 -4.05
CA VAL A 20 10.45 15.11 -4.71
C VAL A 20 10.25 15.85 -6.01
N LYS A 21 11.02 16.92 -6.22
CA LYS A 21 11.04 17.69 -7.46
C LYS A 21 12.40 17.61 -8.12
N VAL A 22 12.45 17.05 -9.32
CA VAL A 22 13.66 17.03 -10.17
C VAL A 22 13.54 18.13 -11.22
N THR A 23 14.60 18.93 -11.38
CA THR A 23 14.67 20.02 -12.38
C THR A 23 15.79 19.75 -13.37
N THR A 24 15.62 20.21 -14.62
CA THR A 24 16.61 20.05 -15.69
C THR A 24 17.08 21.38 -16.29
N ASP A 25 18.19 21.33 -17.04
CA ASP A 25 18.73 22.45 -17.83
C ASP A 25 17.79 22.93 -18.96
N ALA A 26 16.84 22.09 -19.36
CA ALA A 26 15.80 22.41 -20.35
C ALA A 26 14.56 23.08 -19.73
N GLY A 27 14.56 23.34 -18.41
CA GLY A 27 13.43 23.93 -17.69
C GLY A 27 12.27 22.96 -17.41
N ILE A 28 12.37 21.69 -17.81
CA ILE A 28 11.37 20.67 -17.52
C ILE A 28 11.58 20.14 -16.10
N THR A 29 10.47 19.96 -15.38
CA THR A 29 10.47 19.45 -14.02
C THR A 29 9.57 18.23 -13.89
N GLY A 30 9.96 17.32 -13.00
CA GLY A 30 9.17 16.17 -12.59
C GLY A 30 8.87 16.19 -11.10
N LEU A 31 7.71 15.68 -10.73
CA LEU A 31 7.22 15.53 -9.37
C LEU A 31 7.01 14.05 -9.04
N GLY A 32 7.48 13.66 -7.88
CA GLY A 32 7.25 12.34 -7.31
C GLY A 32 6.91 12.43 -5.85
N GLU A 33 6.43 11.32 -5.31
CA GLU A 33 6.04 11.18 -3.91
C GLU A 33 6.58 9.86 -3.39
N CYS A 34 6.99 9.83 -2.14
CA CYS A 34 7.18 8.59 -1.40
C CYS A 34 6.52 8.65 -0.02
N VAL A 35 5.98 7.52 0.42
CA VAL A 35 5.29 7.36 1.71
C VAL A 35 6.10 6.45 2.63
N HIS A 36 5.86 6.53 3.94
CA HIS A 36 6.56 5.73 4.98
C HIS A 36 8.10 5.90 5.05
N GLY A 37 8.68 6.85 4.32
CA GLY A 37 10.14 7.10 4.32
C GLY A 37 10.66 7.92 5.50
N GLY A 38 9.77 8.57 6.25
CA GLY A 38 10.10 9.43 7.38
C GLY A 38 11.07 10.56 7.02
N LYS A 39 11.55 11.28 8.03
CA LYS A 39 12.54 12.36 7.84
C LYS A 39 13.86 11.85 7.24
N GLN A 40 14.14 10.56 7.36
CA GLN A 40 15.32 9.88 6.82
C GLN A 40 15.36 9.97 5.30
N ALA A 41 14.22 9.81 4.61
CA ALA A 41 14.17 9.90 3.16
C ALA A 41 14.59 11.29 2.64
N ILE A 42 14.34 12.39 3.38
CA ILE A 42 14.84 13.74 3.04
C ILE A 42 16.37 13.75 3.00
N ALA A 43 17.00 13.22 4.05
CA ALA A 43 18.46 13.17 4.17
C ALA A 43 19.08 12.27 3.08
N ILE A 44 18.46 11.12 2.81
CA ILE A 44 18.89 10.20 1.76
C ILE A 44 18.81 10.88 0.39
N ILE A 45 17.70 11.56 0.06
CA ILE A 45 17.57 12.28 -1.21
C ILE A 45 18.61 13.39 -1.33
N GLY A 46 18.85 14.15 -0.26
CA GLY A 46 19.90 15.18 -0.25
C GLY A 46 21.30 14.59 -0.50
N TYR A 47 21.59 13.42 0.07
CA TYR A 47 22.83 12.71 -0.20
C TYR A 47 22.94 12.17 -1.64
N LEU A 48 21.82 11.72 -2.23
CA LEU A 48 21.78 11.20 -3.59
C LEU A 48 21.81 12.30 -4.67
N GLU A 49 21.43 13.54 -4.35
CA GLU A 49 21.37 14.66 -5.30
C GLU A 49 22.71 14.86 -6.03
N GLU A 50 23.82 14.86 -5.31
CA GLU A 50 25.16 15.06 -5.90
C GLU A 50 25.48 14.04 -7.00
N LYS A 51 24.98 12.80 -6.85
CA LYS A 51 25.15 11.71 -7.81
C LYS A 51 24.18 11.80 -8.99
N LEU A 52 23.19 12.69 -8.95
CA LEU A 52 22.17 12.90 -9.99
C LEU A 52 22.48 14.11 -10.89
N ILE A 53 23.13 15.15 -10.37
CA ILE A 53 23.45 16.36 -11.15
C ILE A 53 24.25 16.01 -12.41
N GLY A 54 23.86 16.59 -13.56
CA GLY A 54 24.51 16.36 -14.85
C GLY A 54 24.16 15.04 -15.54
N ARG A 55 23.34 14.18 -14.92
CA ARG A 55 22.87 12.93 -15.55
C ARG A 55 21.72 13.18 -16.53
N ASP A 56 21.57 12.25 -17.47
CA ASP A 56 20.40 12.19 -18.34
C ASP A 56 19.18 11.69 -17.54
N PRO A 57 18.11 12.51 -17.38
CA PRO A 57 16.94 12.11 -16.60
C PRO A 57 16.13 10.97 -17.26
N PHE A 58 16.38 10.63 -18.53
CA PHE A 58 15.66 9.54 -19.21
C PHE A 58 16.20 8.15 -18.86
N ALA A 59 17.37 8.08 -18.22
CA ALA A 59 18.01 6.85 -17.78
C ALA A 59 17.41 6.31 -16.47
N ILE A 60 16.08 6.30 -16.34
CA ILE A 60 15.33 6.07 -15.08
C ILE A 60 15.75 4.77 -14.39
N ASP A 61 15.55 3.62 -15.04
CA ASP A 61 15.88 2.30 -14.48
C ASP A 61 17.39 2.15 -14.21
N ALA A 62 18.24 2.80 -15.01
CA ALA A 62 19.68 2.77 -14.82
C ALA A 62 20.09 3.59 -13.59
N ILE A 63 19.53 4.78 -13.41
CA ILE A 63 19.70 5.60 -12.21
C ILE A 63 19.24 4.81 -10.98
N PHE A 64 18.04 4.22 -11.03
CA PHE A 64 17.50 3.45 -9.92
C PHE A 64 18.41 2.27 -9.53
N GLU A 65 18.79 1.42 -10.50
CA GLU A 65 19.63 0.25 -10.21
C GLU A 65 21.06 0.64 -9.82
N GLU A 66 21.65 1.68 -10.40
CA GLU A 66 22.99 2.16 -10.02
C GLU A 66 22.99 2.70 -8.60
N MET A 67 22.03 3.56 -8.24
CA MET A 67 21.91 4.06 -6.87
C MET A 67 21.66 2.89 -5.92
N ARG A 68 20.68 2.04 -6.20
CA ARG A 68 20.40 0.90 -5.31
C ARG A 68 21.62 -0.01 -5.09
N ARG A 69 22.32 -0.40 -6.17
CA ARG A 69 23.44 -1.35 -6.10
C ARG A 69 24.71 -0.74 -5.53
N SER A 70 24.97 0.55 -5.76
CA SER A 70 26.11 1.24 -5.16
C SER A 70 25.98 1.41 -3.65
N HIS A 71 24.76 1.28 -3.11
CA HIS A 71 24.45 1.36 -1.68
C HIS A 71 24.13 -0.02 -1.08
N VAL A 72 24.79 -1.08 -1.58
CA VAL A 72 24.58 -2.46 -1.08
C VAL A 72 24.83 -2.60 0.42
N PHE A 73 25.75 -1.81 0.99
CA PHE A 73 26.05 -1.78 2.42
C PHE A 73 25.28 -0.69 3.20
N ASP A 74 24.54 0.17 2.49
CA ASP A 74 23.81 1.31 3.08
C ASP A 74 22.28 1.16 2.93
N GLY A 75 21.80 -0.09 2.88
CA GLY A 75 20.36 -0.37 2.80
C GLY A 75 19.77 -0.42 1.39
N GLY A 76 20.58 -0.68 0.35
CA GLY A 76 20.16 -0.86 -1.05
C GLY A 76 19.25 -2.06 -1.36
N ILE A 77 18.59 -2.64 -0.35
CA ILE A 77 17.75 -3.84 -0.50
C ILE A 77 16.28 -3.62 -0.12
N ALA A 78 15.99 -2.69 0.80
CA ALA A 78 14.65 -2.44 1.34
C ALA A 78 14.60 -1.13 2.14
N GLY A 79 13.44 -0.75 2.65
CA GLY A 79 13.28 0.30 3.65
C GLY A 79 13.55 1.72 3.11
N ALA A 80 14.02 2.60 3.99
CA ALA A 80 14.08 4.04 3.76
C ALA A 80 14.84 4.46 2.49
N LEU A 81 15.91 3.75 2.11
CA LEU A 81 16.65 4.05 0.89
C LEU A 81 15.82 3.73 -0.36
N ILE A 82 15.17 2.56 -0.40
CA ILE A 82 14.29 2.19 -1.52
C ILE A 82 13.09 3.13 -1.61
N THR A 83 12.52 3.53 -0.48
CA THR A 83 11.46 4.53 -0.43
C THR A 83 11.92 5.89 -0.98
N ALA A 84 13.11 6.36 -0.61
CA ALA A 84 13.68 7.59 -1.15
C ALA A 84 13.93 7.51 -2.67
N LEU A 85 14.47 6.38 -3.15
CA LEU A 85 14.64 6.12 -4.58
C LEU A 85 13.31 6.07 -5.34
N THR A 86 12.25 5.58 -4.68
CA THR A 86 10.90 5.55 -5.27
C THR A 86 10.39 6.95 -5.58
N GLY A 87 10.51 7.89 -4.64
CA GLY A 87 10.11 9.28 -4.88
C GLY A 87 10.89 9.94 -6.03
N LEU A 88 12.19 9.63 -6.14
CA LEU A 88 13.03 10.06 -7.26
C LEU A 88 12.61 9.43 -8.58
N GLU A 89 12.32 8.13 -8.61
CA GLU A 89 11.94 7.38 -9.80
C GLU A 89 10.60 7.86 -10.37
N ILE A 90 9.61 8.12 -9.51
CA ILE A 90 8.33 8.71 -9.90
C ILE A 90 8.55 10.11 -10.49
N ALA A 91 9.40 10.93 -9.87
CA ALA A 91 9.71 12.27 -10.39
C ALA A 91 10.38 12.21 -11.77
N LEU A 92 11.28 11.24 -12.00
CA LEU A 92 11.91 11.06 -13.31
C LEU A 92 10.91 10.56 -14.37
N TRP A 93 9.94 9.72 -14.00
CA TRP A 93 8.86 9.30 -14.90
C TRP A 93 7.94 10.45 -15.30
N ASP A 94 7.51 11.26 -14.34
CA ASP A 94 6.72 12.47 -14.61
C ASP A 94 7.49 13.44 -15.52
N LEU A 95 8.79 13.65 -15.25
CA LEU A 95 9.66 14.46 -16.08
C LEU A 95 9.72 13.94 -17.52
N LYS A 96 9.92 12.63 -17.69
CA LYS A 96 9.99 11.99 -19.01
C LYS A 96 8.68 12.09 -19.76
N GLY A 97 7.54 11.90 -19.09
CA GLY A 97 6.21 12.10 -19.66
C GLY A 97 6.01 13.52 -20.19
N LYS A 98 6.34 14.53 -19.38
CA LYS A 98 6.28 15.95 -19.77
C LYS A 98 7.22 16.28 -20.93
N ALA A 99 8.45 15.78 -20.90
CA ALA A 99 9.44 16.01 -21.94
C ALA A 99 9.04 15.41 -23.29
N LEU A 100 8.32 14.28 -23.28
CA LEU A 100 7.86 13.58 -24.49
C LEU A 100 6.42 13.93 -24.86
N ASN A 101 5.74 14.78 -24.08
CA ASN A 101 4.32 15.09 -24.23
C ASN A 101 3.44 13.82 -24.31
N ALA A 102 3.73 12.85 -23.45
CA ALA A 102 3.04 11.57 -23.40
C ALA A 102 2.72 11.18 -21.94
N PRO A 103 1.53 10.62 -21.66
CA PRO A 103 1.23 10.12 -20.33
C PRO A 103 2.12 8.90 -19.99
N ILE A 104 2.44 8.72 -18.71
CA ILE A 104 3.36 7.66 -18.25
C ILE A 104 2.89 6.27 -18.71
N TYR A 105 1.58 6.01 -18.72
CA TYR A 105 1.04 4.70 -19.13
C TYR A 105 1.36 4.38 -20.60
N GLU A 106 1.40 5.37 -21.50
CA GLU A 106 1.78 5.15 -22.91
C GLU A 106 3.26 4.79 -23.02
N LEU A 107 4.11 5.44 -22.22
CA LEU A 107 5.53 5.11 -22.13
C LEU A 107 5.78 3.72 -21.52
N MET A 108 4.79 3.18 -20.82
CA MET A 108 4.75 1.83 -20.29
C MET A 108 4.02 0.85 -21.22
N GLY A 109 3.76 1.19 -22.48
CA GLY A 109 3.19 0.25 -23.46
C GLY A 109 1.67 0.25 -23.52
N GLY A 110 1.03 1.29 -22.98
CA GLY A 110 -0.41 1.54 -23.13
C GLY A 110 -1.25 1.02 -21.97
N LYS A 111 -2.55 1.29 -22.05
CA LYS A 111 -3.54 0.95 -21.03
C LYS A 111 -4.34 -0.31 -21.39
N PHE A 112 -4.55 -1.18 -20.42
CA PHE A 112 -5.55 -2.25 -20.45
C PHE A 112 -6.95 -1.74 -20.08
N ARG A 113 -7.05 -0.58 -19.43
CA ARG A 113 -8.31 0.00 -18.92
C ARG A 113 -8.26 1.51 -18.83
N ASP A 114 -9.42 2.15 -19.01
CA ASP A 114 -9.58 3.61 -18.93
C ASP A 114 -9.83 4.13 -17.52
N LYS A 115 -10.40 3.29 -16.66
CA LYS A 115 -10.80 3.62 -15.30
C LYS A 115 -10.13 2.67 -14.33
N ILE A 116 -9.57 3.23 -13.26
CA ILE A 116 -8.99 2.49 -12.15
C ILE A 116 -10.04 2.43 -11.05
N ARG A 117 -10.50 1.23 -10.71
CA ARG A 117 -11.39 1.01 -9.59
C ARG A 117 -10.61 1.21 -8.30
N VAL A 118 -11.22 1.89 -7.32
CA VAL A 118 -10.66 2.07 -5.99
C VAL A 118 -11.53 1.43 -4.92
N TYR A 119 -10.94 1.06 -3.78
CA TYR A 119 -11.66 0.73 -2.55
C TYR A 119 -11.44 1.81 -1.50
N ALA A 120 -12.45 2.07 -0.67
CA ALA A 120 -12.34 3.05 0.40
C ALA A 120 -11.78 2.40 1.66
N ASP A 121 -10.66 2.91 2.16
CA ASP A 121 -10.28 2.65 3.55
C ASP A 121 -11.21 3.43 4.48
N CYS A 122 -11.90 2.69 5.37
CA CYS A 122 -12.96 3.21 6.21
C CYS A 122 -12.53 3.18 7.67
N GLN A 123 -12.67 4.33 8.34
CA GLN A 123 -12.44 4.41 9.77
C GLN A 123 -13.66 3.90 10.51
N VAL A 124 -13.67 2.59 10.77
CA VAL A 124 -14.61 1.96 11.70
C VAL A 124 -13.88 1.73 13.02
N GLU A 125 -14.44 2.26 14.10
CA GLU A 125 -13.90 2.08 15.44
C GLU A 125 -14.68 0.99 16.20
N PRO A 126 -13.99 0.19 17.03
CA PRO A 126 -14.61 -0.84 17.86
C PRO A 126 -15.73 -0.44 18.81
N GLY A 127 -15.77 0.82 19.21
CA GLY A 127 -16.84 1.33 20.08
C GLY A 127 -18.15 1.53 19.34
N MET A 128 -18.13 1.46 18.00
CA MET A 128 -19.27 1.78 17.17
C MET A 128 -20.33 0.69 17.23
N ASN A 129 -21.56 1.09 17.48
CA ASN A 129 -22.71 0.22 17.33
C ASN A 129 -23.09 0.07 15.85
N PHE A 130 -24.04 -0.84 15.57
CA PHE A 130 -24.45 -1.13 14.20
C PHE A 130 -25.00 0.09 13.43
N ASP A 131 -25.73 1.02 14.08
CA ASP A 131 -26.26 2.20 13.39
C ASP A 131 -25.14 3.19 13.01
N GLU A 132 -24.12 3.31 13.86
CA GLU A 132 -22.93 4.12 13.59
C GLU A 132 -22.10 3.51 12.44
N ILE A 133 -21.90 2.19 12.45
CA ILE A 133 -21.23 1.46 11.36
C ILE A 133 -22.01 1.62 10.05
N ARG A 134 -23.33 1.45 10.11
CA ARG A 134 -24.18 1.63 8.92
C ARG A 134 -24.05 3.04 8.36
N ALA A 135 -23.98 4.08 9.18
CA ALA A 135 -23.78 5.44 8.70
C ALA A 135 -22.45 5.64 7.95
N VAL A 136 -21.35 5.03 8.43
CA VAL A 136 -20.05 5.05 7.72
C VAL A 136 -20.16 4.33 6.38
N VAL A 137 -20.75 3.14 6.38
CA VAL A 137 -20.91 2.35 5.16
C VAL A 137 -21.83 3.06 4.15
N ASP A 138 -22.93 3.65 4.60
CA ASP A 138 -23.85 4.41 3.74
C ASP A 138 -23.12 5.60 3.07
N ASP A 139 -22.27 6.37 3.78
CA ASP A 139 -21.46 7.45 3.19
C ASP A 139 -20.49 6.92 2.11
N VAL A 140 -19.87 5.76 2.33
CA VAL A 140 -19.00 5.10 1.34
C VAL A 140 -19.79 4.76 0.07
N LEU A 141 -21.00 4.22 0.22
CA LEU A 141 -21.86 3.82 -0.89
C LEU A 141 -22.46 5.01 -1.62
N GLU A 142 -22.89 6.05 -0.91
CA GLU A 142 -23.40 7.30 -1.49
C GLU A 142 -22.35 8.00 -2.36
N ARG A 143 -21.06 7.83 -2.03
CA ARG A 143 -19.92 8.32 -2.83
C ARG A 143 -19.58 7.43 -4.03
N GLY A 144 -20.29 6.31 -4.21
CA GLY A 144 -20.16 5.42 -5.36
C GLY A 144 -19.08 4.35 -5.24
N PHE A 145 -18.55 4.12 -4.04
CA PHE A 145 -17.64 2.99 -3.82
C PHE A 145 -18.41 1.67 -3.83
N THR A 146 -17.74 0.63 -4.31
CA THR A 146 -18.27 -0.75 -4.37
C THR A 146 -17.35 -1.74 -3.64
N ALA A 147 -16.36 -1.20 -2.93
CA ALA A 147 -15.40 -1.94 -2.15
C ALA A 147 -14.90 -1.05 -1.00
N LEU A 148 -14.73 -1.64 0.19
CA LEU A 148 -14.22 -0.97 1.37
C LEU A 148 -13.28 -1.89 2.17
N LYS A 149 -12.43 -1.27 2.99
CA LYS A 149 -11.49 -1.93 3.92
C LYS A 149 -11.72 -1.38 5.32
N ILE A 150 -11.62 -2.26 6.33
CA ILE A 150 -11.69 -1.90 7.75
C ILE A 150 -10.51 -2.48 8.52
N ASP A 151 -10.16 -1.83 9.62
CA ASP A 151 -9.19 -2.34 10.57
C ASP A 151 -9.90 -3.22 11.60
N VAL A 152 -9.36 -4.42 11.84
CA VAL A 152 -9.86 -5.33 12.89
C VAL A 152 -8.83 -5.55 13.99
N ASP A 153 -7.65 -4.94 13.93
CA ASP A 153 -6.56 -5.27 14.83
C ASP A 153 -6.71 -4.75 16.29
N ILE A 154 -5.78 -5.24 17.12
CA ILE A 154 -5.79 -5.27 18.58
C ILE A 154 -5.61 -3.90 19.28
N HIS A 155 -5.20 -2.82 18.59
CA HIS A 155 -5.15 -1.48 19.21
C HIS A 155 -6.43 -0.67 19.07
N ALA A 156 -7.34 -1.08 18.19
CA ALA A 156 -8.66 -0.49 18.11
C ALA A 156 -9.46 -0.78 19.42
N TYR A 157 -9.13 -1.85 20.14
CA TYR A 157 -9.83 -2.34 21.34
C TYR A 157 -9.07 -2.05 22.64
N GLY A 158 -8.67 -0.79 22.85
CA GLY A 158 -8.14 -0.33 24.13
C GLY A 158 -9.08 -0.64 25.29
N HIS A 159 -8.51 -0.98 26.44
CA HIS A 159 -9.09 -1.52 27.68
C HIS A 159 -10.27 -0.76 28.34
N ALA A 160 -10.87 0.24 27.70
CA ALA A 160 -11.97 1.00 28.29
C ALA A 160 -13.26 0.16 28.35
N GLY A 161 -13.65 -0.28 29.55
CA GLY A 161 -14.99 -0.81 29.83
C GLY A 161 -15.16 -2.33 29.87
N SER A 162 -14.09 -3.13 29.96
CA SER A 162 -14.19 -4.59 30.20
C SER A 162 -13.78 -4.95 31.63
N GLU A 163 -14.34 -6.03 32.21
CA GLU A 163 -13.95 -6.55 33.54
C GLU A 163 -12.48 -6.97 33.64
N VAL A 164 -11.79 -7.09 32.49
CA VAL A 164 -10.36 -7.43 32.39
C VAL A 164 -9.47 -6.23 32.02
N ALA A 165 -9.99 -5.01 32.13
CA ALA A 165 -9.28 -3.76 31.83
C ALA A 165 -7.94 -3.60 32.59
N ASP A 166 -7.83 -4.23 33.76
CA ASP A 166 -6.64 -4.18 34.61
C ASP A 166 -5.58 -5.26 34.28
N PHE A 167 -5.88 -6.23 33.42
CA PHE A 167 -4.87 -7.16 32.91
C PHE A 167 -4.16 -6.52 31.73
N SER A 168 -2.91 -6.11 31.94
CA SER A 168 -2.10 -5.56 30.85
C SER A 168 -1.92 -6.63 29.77
N LYS A 169 -2.28 -6.28 28.53
CA LYS A 169 -1.89 -7.08 27.37
C LYS A 169 -0.37 -7.21 27.38
N ASP A 170 0.12 -8.41 27.08
CA ASP A 170 1.52 -8.52 26.69
C ASP A 170 1.67 -7.80 25.35
N ARG A 171 2.38 -6.67 25.37
CA ARG A 171 2.60 -5.81 24.19
C ARG A 171 3.39 -6.51 23.08
N PHE A 172 4.12 -7.57 23.42
CA PHE A 172 4.99 -8.31 22.50
C PHE A 172 4.37 -9.61 22.02
N ASN A 173 3.46 -10.19 22.81
CA ASN A 173 2.71 -11.36 22.40
C ASN A 173 1.58 -10.97 21.43
N MET A 174 1.49 -11.69 20.31
CA MET A 174 0.50 -11.47 19.27
C MET A 174 -0.65 -12.49 19.33
N THR A 175 -0.81 -13.20 20.45
CA THR A 175 -1.95 -14.11 20.65
C THR A 175 -3.23 -13.30 20.91
N ALA A 176 -4.26 -13.50 20.09
CA ALA A 176 -5.58 -12.96 20.37
C ALA A 176 -6.30 -13.80 21.44
N PHE A 177 -6.72 -13.16 22.53
CA PHE A 177 -7.61 -13.78 23.49
C PHE A 177 -9.03 -13.92 22.92
N GLN A 178 -9.85 -14.75 23.58
CA GLN A 178 -11.22 -15.03 23.16
C GLN A 178 -12.03 -13.76 22.86
N TRP A 179 -11.97 -12.78 23.76
CA TRP A 179 -12.76 -11.54 23.63
C TRP A 179 -12.24 -10.63 22.50
N GLU A 180 -10.94 -10.64 22.20
CA GLU A 180 -10.39 -9.87 21.07
C GLU A 180 -10.85 -10.51 19.77
N HIS A 181 -10.72 -11.84 19.68
CA HIS A 181 -11.19 -12.62 18.56
C HIS A 181 -12.68 -12.41 18.28
N GLU A 182 -13.53 -12.53 19.30
CA GLU A 182 -14.99 -12.33 19.16
C GLU A 182 -15.32 -10.94 18.64
N ARG A 183 -14.60 -9.90 19.11
CA ARG A 183 -14.79 -8.53 18.62
C ARG A 183 -14.35 -8.32 17.19
N MET A 184 -13.23 -8.94 16.76
CA MET A 184 -12.81 -8.91 15.35
C MET A 184 -13.88 -9.49 14.44
N VAL A 185 -14.45 -10.63 14.83
CA VAL A 185 -15.52 -11.30 14.09
C VAL A 185 -16.82 -10.48 14.11
N GLU A 186 -17.20 -9.92 15.27
CA GLU A 186 -18.39 -9.07 15.41
C GLU A 186 -18.29 -7.81 14.54
N LEU A 187 -17.13 -7.16 14.49
CA LEU A 187 -16.91 -5.99 13.65
C LEU A 187 -17.09 -6.32 12.16
N VAL A 188 -16.54 -7.45 11.72
CA VAL A 188 -16.73 -7.93 10.34
C VAL A 188 -18.20 -8.26 10.07
N ASP A 189 -18.92 -8.90 10.99
CA ASP A 189 -20.36 -9.17 10.85
C ASP A 189 -21.14 -7.86 10.64
N MET A 190 -20.92 -6.88 11.51
CA MET A 190 -21.65 -5.62 11.45
C MET A 190 -21.38 -4.88 10.14
N VAL A 191 -20.11 -4.79 9.72
CA VAL A 191 -19.73 -4.08 8.50
C VAL A 191 -20.24 -4.80 7.25
N THR A 192 -20.11 -6.12 7.15
CA THR A 192 -20.59 -6.89 5.99
C THR A 192 -22.11 -6.88 5.87
N ARG A 193 -22.83 -6.90 7.00
CA ARG A 193 -24.29 -6.73 7.02
C ARG A 193 -24.72 -5.33 6.60
N ALA A 194 -24.01 -4.29 7.03
CA ALA A 194 -24.28 -2.92 6.62
C ALA A 194 -24.00 -2.71 5.11
N ALA A 195 -22.89 -3.28 4.61
CA ALA A 195 -22.48 -3.16 3.21
C ALA A 195 -23.40 -3.91 2.25
N GLY A 196 -23.98 -5.02 2.72
CA GLY A 196 -24.83 -5.88 1.90
C GLY A 196 -24.02 -6.74 0.93
N ARG A 197 -24.72 -7.42 0.02
CA ARG A 197 -24.14 -8.52 -0.78
C ARG A 197 -23.33 -8.06 -1.99
N ASP A 198 -23.55 -6.85 -2.47
CA ASP A 198 -22.98 -6.34 -3.72
C ASP A 198 -21.73 -5.46 -3.50
N VAL A 199 -21.26 -5.37 -2.26
CA VAL A 199 -20.13 -4.53 -1.85
C VAL A 199 -19.03 -5.44 -1.32
N ALA A 200 -17.82 -5.28 -1.85
CA ALA A 200 -16.66 -6.07 -1.42
C ALA A 200 -16.08 -5.49 -0.11
N VAL A 201 -15.90 -6.32 0.92
CA VAL A 201 -15.33 -5.90 2.21
C VAL A 201 -14.01 -6.59 2.44
N ALA A 202 -12.94 -5.84 2.71
CA ALA A 202 -11.65 -6.33 3.20
C ALA A 202 -11.47 -6.00 4.68
N ALA A 203 -10.66 -6.80 5.38
CA ALA A 203 -10.33 -6.59 6.79
C ALA A 203 -8.81 -6.66 7.01
N ASP A 204 -8.26 -5.74 7.79
CA ASP A 204 -6.82 -5.64 8.07
C ASP A 204 -6.47 -5.89 9.53
N VAL A 205 -5.39 -6.64 9.72
CA VAL A 205 -4.87 -7.08 11.02
C VAL A 205 -3.55 -6.39 11.35
N HIS A 206 -2.95 -5.65 10.41
CA HIS A 206 -1.72 -4.89 10.60
C HIS A 206 -0.57 -5.72 11.20
N THR A 207 -0.41 -6.98 10.77
CA THR A 207 0.62 -7.92 11.24
C THR A 207 0.53 -8.32 12.71
N ARG A 208 -0.63 -8.14 13.37
CA ARG A 208 -0.73 -8.24 14.85
C ARG A 208 -1.16 -9.58 15.41
N LEU A 209 -1.22 -10.65 14.61
CA LEU A 209 -1.53 -11.99 15.12
C LEU A 209 -0.35 -12.94 14.97
N ASP A 210 -0.25 -13.85 15.94
CA ASP A 210 0.51 -15.07 15.78
C ASP A 210 -0.21 -16.06 14.85
N VAL A 211 0.51 -17.07 14.36
CA VAL A 211 -0.03 -18.05 13.41
C VAL A 211 -1.29 -18.76 13.94
N PRO A 212 -1.34 -19.26 15.19
CA PRO A 212 -2.56 -19.88 15.71
C PRO A 212 -3.78 -18.94 15.71
N SER A 213 -3.62 -17.69 16.13
CA SER A 213 -4.69 -16.70 16.18
C SER A 213 -5.14 -16.29 14.79
N ALA A 214 -4.19 -16.10 13.87
CA ALA A 214 -4.46 -15.82 12.46
C ALA A 214 -5.27 -16.95 11.79
N ILE A 215 -4.89 -18.22 11.97
CA ILE A 215 -5.63 -19.37 11.44
C ILE A 215 -7.05 -19.40 11.99
N ARG A 216 -7.20 -19.16 13.30
CA ARG A 216 -8.50 -19.14 13.96
C ARG A 216 -9.39 -18.04 13.37
N LEU A 217 -8.89 -16.80 13.30
CA LEU A 217 -9.61 -15.67 12.72
C LEU A 217 -9.98 -15.93 11.26
N ALA A 218 -9.01 -16.34 10.44
CA ALA A 218 -9.24 -16.54 9.01
C ALA A 218 -10.31 -17.60 8.71
N ARG A 219 -10.46 -18.62 9.56
CA ARG A 219 -11.53 -19.65 9.44
C ARG A 219 -12.88 -19.13 9.91
N ASP A 220 -12.91 -18.45 11.05
CA ASP A 220 -14.15 -17.90 11.58
C ASP A 220 -14.70 -16.77 10.68
N LEU A 221 -13.84 -16.18 9.83
CA LEU A 221 -14.23 -15.19 8.83
C LEU A 221 -14.73 -15.76 7.49
N GLU A 222 -14.65 -17.08 7.25
CA GLU A 222 -15.10 -17.69 5.99
C GLU A 222 -16.57 -17.39 5.61
N PRO A 223 -17.55 -17.39 6.56
CA PRO A 223 -18.95 -17.13 6.24
C PRO A 223 -19.24 -15.72 5.71
N TYR A 224 -18.32 -14.76 5.92
CA TYR A 224 -18.50 -13.37 5.53
C TYR A 224 -18.04 -13.06 4.11
N HIS A 225 -17.38 -14.03 3.44
CA HIS A 225 -16.96 -13.91 2.05
C HIS A 225 -16.17 -12.63 1.74
N LEU A 226 -15.20 -12.32 2.61
CA LEU A 226 -14.36 -11.13 2.47
C LEU A 226 -13.63 -11.09 1.13
N MET A 227 -13.43 -9.87 0.63
CA MET A 227 -12.53 -9.57 -0.48
C MET A 227 -11.12 -10.06 -0.18
N TRP A 228 -10.63 -9.81 1.05
CA TRP A 228 -9.47 -10.45 1.66
C TRP A 228 -9.40 -10.22 3.18
N LEU A 229 -8.55 -11.02 3.83
CA LEU A 229 -7.94 -10.75 5.12
C LEU A 229 -6.48 -10.32 4.90
N GLU A 230 -6.13 -9.14 5.39
CA GLU A 230 -4.85 -8.48 5.13
C GLU A 230 -3.85 -8.71 6.25
N GLU A 231 -2.60 -8.98 5.86
CA GLU A 231 -1.42 -9.15 6.71
C GLU A 231 -1.72 -9.78 8.09
N PRO A 232 -2.31 -11.00 8.13
CA PRO A 232 -2.73 -11.60 9.39
C PRO A 232 -1.54 -11.91 10.31
N VAL A 233 -0.34 -12.11 9.77
CA VAL A 233 0.89 -12.36 10.54
C VAL A 233 2.02 -11.45 10.04
N PRO A 234 3.10 -11.25 10.83
CA PRO A 234 4.27 -10.49 10.40
C PRO A 234 4.89 -10.94 9.06
N ALA A 235 5.23 -9.96 8.23
CA ALA A 235 5.62 -10.14 6.82
C ALA A 235 7.00 -10.80 6.63
N GLU A 236 7.82 -10.91 7.66
CA GLU A 236 9.19 -11.42 7.57
C GLU A 236 9.22 -12.92 7.22
N ASN A 237 8.21 -13.68 7.65
CA ASN A 237 8.17 -15.12 7.47
C ASN A 237 7.09 -15.55 6.47
N VAL A 238 7.48 -15.62 5.20
CA VAL A 238 6.63 -16.08 4.09
C VAL A 238 6.03 -17.47 4.34
N ALA A 239 6.78 -18.38 4.97
CA ALA A 239 6.27 -19.72 5.26
C ALA A 239 5.18 -19.72 6.35
N ALA A 240 5.27 -18.80 7.31
CA ALA A 240 4.21 -18.59 8.31
C ALA A 240 2.95 -18.02 7.67
N MET A 241 3.09 -17.02 6.79
CA MET A 241 1.98 -16.47 6.00
C MET A 241 1.30 -17.56 5.17
N ARG A 242 2.08 -18.37 4.43
CA ARG A 242 1.60 -19.51 3.66
C ARG A 242 0.78 -20.49 4.50
N LYS A 243 1.24 -20.80 5.71
CA LYS A 243 0.51 -21.70 6.61
C LYS A 243 -0.87 -21.17 6.98
N VAL A 244 -1.05 -19.84 7.09
CA VAL A 244 -2.36 -19.21 7.29
C VAL A 244 -3.19 -19.35 6.03
N THR A 245 -2.64 -18.98 4.87
CA THR A 245 -3.31 -19.05 3.56
C THR A 245 -3.81 -20.46 3.22
N GLU A 246 -3.04 -21.51 3.49
CA GLU A 246 -3.45 -22.90 3.25
C GLU A 246 -4.50 -23.43 4.26
N SER A 247 -4.78 -22.68 5.34
CA SER A 247 -5.64 -23.14 6.43
C SER A 247 -7.10 -22.72 6.32
N THR A 248 -7.43 -21.82 5.39
CA THR A 248 -8.74 -21.18 5.22
C THR A 248 -9.11 -21.05 3.73
N SER A 249 -10.39 -20.80 3.47
CA SER A 249 -10.90 -20.33 2.18
C SER A 249 -11.03 -18.82 2.07
N THR A 250 -10.86 -18.07 3.17
CA THR A 250 -10.78 -16.61 3.16
C THR A 250 -9.54 -16.16 2.38
N PRO A 251 -9.66 -15.31 1.35
CA PRO A 251 -8.50 -14.85 0.59
C PRO A 251 -7.52 -14.08 1.47
N ILE A 252 -6.22 -14.39 1.39
CA ILE A 252 -5.17 -13.67 2.11
C ILE A 252 -4.47 -12.66 1.17
N CYS A 253 -4.31 -11.43 1.64
CA CYS A 253 -3.60 -10.35 0.96
C CYS A 253 -2.41 -9.86 1.79
N SER A 254 -1.26 -9.60 1.15
CA SER A 254 -0.10 -8.95 1.78
C SER A 254 0.85 -8.38 0.74
N GLY A 255 1.77 -7.51 1.18
CA GLY A 255 2.84 -6.99 0.35
C GLY A 255 3.22 -5.55 0.64
N GLU A 256 2.43 -4.80 1.39
CA GLU A 256 2.69 -3.38 1.66
C GLU A 256 4.02 -3.17 2.40
N ASN A 257 4.49 -4.18 3.16
CA ASN A 257 5.74 -4.15 3.92
C ASN A 257 6.94 -4.78 3.20
N LEU A 258 6.76 -5.23 1.95
CA LEU A 258 7.82 -5.78 1.11
C LEU A 258 8.36 -4.74 0.12
N TYR A 259 9.62 -4.91 -0.25
CA TYR A 259 10.34 -4.01 -1.16
C TYR A 259 10.96 -4.81 -2.29
N LEU A 260 10.95 -4.21 -3.49
CA LEU A 260 11.50 -4.74 -4.72
C LEU A 260 10.89 -6.09 -5.13
N ARG A 261 11.05 -6.45 -6.40
CA ARG A 261 10.70 -7.79 -6.91
C ARG A 261 11.39 -8.93 -6.15
N HIS A 262 12.51 -8.65 -5.48
CA HIS A 262 13.23 -9.60 -4.65
C HIS A 262 12.46 -9.98 -3.38
N GLY A 263 11.84 -9.00 -2.69
CA GLY A 263 11.00 -9.27 -1.52
C GLY A 263 9.72 -10.02 -1.89
N PHE A 264 9.15 -9.72 -3.06
CA PHE A 264 7.94 -10.38 -3.55
C PHE A 264 8.18 -11.77 -4.13
N ARG A 265 9.41 -12.11 -4.51
CA ARG A 265 9.73 -13.38 -5.18
C ARG A 265 9.23 -14.58 -4.37
N ASP A 266 9.62 -14.67 -3.10
CA ASP A 266 9.28 -15.83 -2.28
C ASP A 266 7.79 -15.86 -1.93
N LEU A 267 7.17 -14.69 -1.72
CA LEU A 267 5.73 -14.56 -1.49
C LEU A 267 4.91 -15.13 -2.66
N ILE A 268 5.32 -14.80 -3.89
CA ILE A 268 4.66 -15.24 -5.13
C ILE A 268 4.99 -16.70 -5.46
N GLU A 269 6.28 -17.09 -5.48
CA GLU A 269 6.71 -18.46 -5.84
C GLU A 269 6.12 -19.51 -4.91
N GLN A 270 5.98 -19.19 -3.61
CA GLN A 270 5.39 -20.10 -2.63
C GLN A 270 3.85 -20.01 -2.59
N GLN A 271 3.24 -19.11 -3.36
CA GLN A 271 1.82 -18.80 -3.32
C GLN A 271 1.33 -18.58 -1.88
N ALA A 272 2.14 -17.82 -1.11
CA ALA A 272 1.90 -17.59 0.31
C ALA A 272 0.71 -16.65 0.57
N VAL A 273 0.19 -16.01 -0.47
CA VAL A 273 -0.99 -15.15 -0.47
C VAL A 273 -1.84 -15.43 -1.72
N ASN A 274 -3.10 -15.03 -1.68
CA ASN A 274 -3.98 -15.07 -2.85
C ASN A 274 -3.90 -13.79 -3.68
N ILE A 275 -3.53 -12.66 -3.07
CA ILE A 275 -3.50 -11.33 -3.68
C ILE A 275 -2.21 -10.62 -3.22
N ILE A 276 -1.52 -9.92 -4.13
CA ILE A 276 -0.38 -9.05 -3.76
C ILE A 276 -0.79 -7.58 -3.73
N MET A 277 -0.23 -6.87 -2.75
CA MET A 277 -0.51 -5.44 -2.55
C MET A 277 0.74 -4.58 -2.26
N PRO A 278 1.74 -4.54 -3.16
CA PRO A 278 2.84 -3.59 -3.00
C PRO A 278 2.33 -2.16 -2.91
N ASP A 279 2.94 -1.36 -2.05
CA ASP A 279 2.78 0.09 -2.03
C ASP A 279 3.70 0.71 -3.09
N ILE A 280 3.13 1.23 -4.18
CA ILE A 280 3.90 1.74 -5.33
C ILE A 280 4.85 2.89 -4.91
N PRO A 281 4.41 3.90 -4.14
CA PRO A 281 5.30 4.97 -3.65
C PRO A 281 6.24 4.56 -2.50
N LYS A 282 6.37 3.27 -2.18
CA LYS A 282 7.30 2.71 -1.18
C LYS A 282 8.21 1.61 -1.75
N CYS A 283 7.68 0.69 -2.56
CA CYS A 283 8.30 -0.60 -2.85
C CYS A 283 9.47 -0.55 -3.85
N GLY A 284 9.65 0.56 -4.57
CA GLY A 284 10.67 0.71 -5.61
C GLY A 284 10.26 1.54 -6.83
N GLY A 285 9.05 2.12 -6.84
CA GLY A 285 8.58 2.99 -7.91
C GLY A 285 7.80 2.27 -9.01
N LEU A 286 7.45 3.04 -10.05
CA LEU A 286 6.51 2.63 -11.09
C LEU A 286 7.04 1.45 -11.91
N SER A 287 8.29 1.54 -12.35
CA SER A 287 8.97 0.46 -13.07
C SER A 287 9.07 -0.81 -12.24
N GLU A 288 9.42 -0.68 -10.96
CA GLU A 288 9.61 -1.84 -10.09
C GLU A 288 8.29 -2.52 -9.74
N CYS A 289 7.26 -1.73 -9.41
CA CYS A 289 5.97 -2.29 -9.08
C CYS A 289 5.31 -2.97 -10.29
N ARG A 290 5.51 -2.44 -11.51
CA ARG A 290 5.09 -3.14 -12.72
C ARG A 290 5.80 -4.49 -12.91
N LYS A 291 7.10 -4.59 -12.58
CA LYS A 291 7.84 -5.87 -12.60
C LYS A 291 7.26 -6.86 -11.58
N ILE A 292 6.91 -6.39 -10.38
CA ILE A 292 6.23 -7.18 -9.35
C ILE A 292 4.87 -7.69 -9.85
N ALA A 293 4.03 -6.82 -10.40
CA ALA A 293 2.73 -7.18 -10.96
C ALA A 293 2.84 -8.24 -12.07
N ASN A 294 3.81 -8.08 -12.98
CA ASN A 294 4.06 -9.05 -14.06
C ASN A 294 4.56 -10.40 -13.54
N MET A 295 5.33 -10.44 -12.44
CA MET A 295 5.72 -11.71 -11.82
C MET A 295 4.51 -12.44 -11.22
N ALA A 296 3.62 -11.72 -10.56
CA ALA A 296 2.39 -12.27 -9.98
C ALA A 296 1.40 -12.77 -11.05
N GLU A 297 1.37 -12.13 -12.21
CA GLU A 297 0.51 -12.49 -13.34
C GLU A 297 0.73 -13.93 -13.82
N ILE A 298 1.98 -14.41 -13.81
CA ILE A 298 2.35 -15.80 -14.18
C ILE A 298 1.63 -16.84 -13.29
N TYR A 299 1.30 -16.46 -12.06
CA TYR A 299 0.62 -17.32 -11.09
C TYR A 299 -0.90 -17.05 -11.01
N TYR A 300 -1.43 -16.25 -11.94
CA TYR A 300 -2.82 -15.77 -11.94
C TYR A 300 -3.21 -15.01 -10.67
N MET A 301 -2.23 -14.37 -10.03
CA MET A 301 -2.42 -13.68 -8.76
C MET A 301 -2.84 -12.22 -9.01
N PRO A 302 -3.95 -11.75 -8.42
CA PRO A 302 -4.40 -10.38 -8.56
C PRO A 302 -3.41 -9.38 -7.92
N PHE A 303 -3.36 -8.20 -8.52
CA PHE A 303 -2.54 -7.07 -8.11
C PHE A 303 -3.45 -5.94 -7.59
N ALA A 304 -3.41 -5.69 -6.28
CA ALA A 304 -4.24 -4.71 -5.60
C ALA A 304 -3.37 -3.76 -4.74
N PRO A 305 -2.72 -2.74 -5.31
CA PRO A 305 -1.73 -1.95 -4.58
C PRO A 305 -2.29 -1.24 -3.34
N HIS A 306 -1.54 -1.33 -2.24
CA HIS A 306 -1.67 -0.42 -1.10
C HIS A 306 -1.36 1.01 -1.55
N ASN A 307 -2.07 1.99 -1.01
CA ASN A 307 -1.93 3.40 -1.36
C ASN A 307 -2.50 4.34 -0.30
N VAL A 308 -1.58 4.88 0.48
CA VAL A 308 -1.82 5.99 1.43
C VAL A 308 -1.29 7.34 0.94
N SER A 309 -0.89 7.41 -0.34
CA SER A 309 -0.24 8.59 -0.91
C SER A 309 -1.22 9.71 -1.22
N SER A 310 -0.71 10.94 -1.31
CA SER A 310 -1.46 12.10 -1.80
C SER A 310 -1.93 11.92 -3.27
N PRO A 311 -2.65 12.89 -3.86
CA PRO A 311 -3.00 12.86 -5.27
C PRO A 311 -1.83 12.59 -6.22
N ILE A 312 -0.60 13.03 -5.88
CA ILE A 312 0.59 12.83 -6.72
C ILE A 312 0.91 11.33 -6.83
N GLY A 313 1.15 10.66 -5.70
CA GLY A 313 1.45 9.22 -5.65
C GLY A 313 0.25 8.37 -6.09
N THR A 314 -0.98 8.80 -5.79
CA THR A 314 -2.20 8.10 -6.25
C THR A 314 -2.31 8.12 -7.77
N MET A 315 -2.11 9.27 -8.42
CA MET A 315 -2.16 9.35 -9.89
C MET A 315 -1.00 8.61 -10.55
N ALA A 316 0.20 8.68 -9.97
CA ALA A 316 1.34 7.89 -10.43
C ALA A 316 1.05 6.38 -10.33
N SER A 317 0.42 5.93 -9.24
CA SER A 317 0.01 4.54 -9.04
C SER A 317 -1.06 4.10 -10.04
N ALA A 318 -2.03 4.98 -10.34
CA ALA A 318 -3.06 4.73 -11.36
C ALA A 318 -2.47 4.46 -12.76
N HIS A 319 -1.37 5.13 -13.12
CA HIS A 319 -0.65 4.84 -14.37
C HIS A 319 -0.14 3.40 -14.43
N VAL A 320 0.45 2.88 -13.34
CA VAL A 320 0.90 1.48 -13.29
C VAL A 320 -0.29 0.53 -13.35
N CYS A 321 -1.34 0.80 -12.56
CA CYS A 321 -2.57 0.01 -12.54
C CYS A 321 -3.24 -0.09 -13.92
N ALA A 322 -3.09 0.93 -14.77
CA ALA A 322 -3.59 0.90 -16.15
C ALA A 322 -2.78 -0.04 -17.05
N THR A 323 -1.51 -0.31 -16.75
CA THR A 323 -0.54 -0.96 -17.65
C THR A 323 -0.33 -2.46 -17.40
N VAL A 324 -1.09 -3.05 -16.48
CA VAL A 324 -0.98 -4.47 -16.10
C VAL A 324 -2.33 -5.18 -16.21
N PRO A 325 -2.39 -6.43 -16.71
CA PRO A 325 -3.66 -7.11 -16.93
C PRO A 325 -4.30 -7.60 -15.63
N ASN A 326 -3.50 -8.01 -14.64
CA ASN A 326 -3.95 -8.58 -13.36
C ASN A 326 -4.33 -7.55 -12.28
N PHE A 327 -4.47 -6.27 -12.63
CA PHE A 327 -4.95 -5.25 -11.69
C PHE A 327 -6.38 -5.53 -11.22
N MET A 328 -6.60 -5.49 -9.91
CA MET A 328 -7.89 -5.74 -9.26
C MET A 328 -8.55 -4.46 -8.76
N VAL A 329 -7.88 -3.74 -7.85
CA VAL A 329 -8.39 -2.52 -7.20
C VAL A 329 -7.22 -1.73 -6.60
N LEU A 330 -7.32 -0.41 -6.50
CA LEU A 330 -6.32 0.46 -5.87
C LEU A 330 -6.88 1.01 -4.55
N GLU A 331 -6.09 1.04 -3.50
CA GLU A 331 -6.53 1.67 -2.25
C GLU A 331 -6.77 3.18 -2.40
N PHE A 332 -7.80 3.67 -1.72
CA PHE A 332 -8.07 5.09 -1.56
C PHE A 332 -8.27 5.44 -0.09
N HIS A 333 -7.20 5.97 0.52
CA HIS A 333 -7.12 6.25 1.94
C HIS A 333 -7.47 7.72 2.30
N TRP A 334 -8.44 8.33 1.60
CA TRP A 334 -8.75 9.77 1.75
C TRP A 334 -10.23 10.11 1.96
N LEU A 335 -11.09 9.12 2.15
CA LEU A 335 -12.54 9.33 2.15
C LEU A 335 -13.01 10.42 3.14
N HIS A 336 -12.44 10.43 4.34
CA HIS A 336 -12.78 11.34 5.43
C HIS A 336 -11.73 12.42 5.70
N ARG A 337 -10.92 12.77 4.68
CA ARG A 337 -9.81 13.72 4.83
C ARG A 337 -9.86 14.83 3.78
N ASP A 338 -10.12 16.06 4.23
CA ASP A 338 -10.24 17.26 3.37
C ASP A 338 -8.96 17.64 2.61
N TYR A 339 -7.83 17.04 2.97
CA TYR A 339 -6.52 17.40 2.45
C TYR A 339 -6.33 17.07 0.95
N TRP A 340 -7.02 16.06 0.42
CA TRP A 340 -6.84 15.59 -0.96
C TRP A 340 -7.08 16.70 -2.00
N THR A 341 -8.12 17.52 -1.80
CA THR A 341 -8.46 18.65 -2.69
C THR A 341 -7.63 19.91 -2.46
N THR A 342 -6.80 19.95 -1.41
CA THR A 342 -6.00 21.14 -1.08
C THR A 342 -4.62 21.16 -1.74
N ILE A 343 -4.15 20.01 -2.21
CA ILE A 343 -2.80 19.82 -2.77
C ILE A 343 -2.73 20.15 -4.26
N ILE A 344 -3.81 19.88 -4.99
CA ILE A 344 -3.95 20.18 -6.41
C ILE A 344 -4.92 21.35 -6.54
N GLN A 345 -4.43 22.52 -6.96
CA GLN A 345 -5.24 23.69 -7.34
C GLN A 345 -5.36 23.81 -8.85
#